data_AF-A0A1I7YL83-F1
#
_entry.id   AF-A0A1I7YL83-F1
#
_cell.length_a   1.000
_cell.length_b   1.000
_cell.length_c   1.000
_cell.angle_alpha   90.00
_cell.angle_beta   90.00
_cell.angle_gamma   90.00
#
_symmetry.space_group_name_H-M   'P 1'
#
loop_
_entity.id
_entity.type
_entity.pdbx_description
1 polymer ?
#
loop_
_entity_poly.entity_id
_entity_poly.type
_entity_poly.pdbx_seq_one_letter_code
_entity_poly.pdbx_strand_id
1 'polypeptide(L)'
;MRPSQTLAADVHLQFHFVGLTRAESVVPTFFTPSTSPFPEPPDEMLFNINRFHAFVLVTWQFSIFFASQQIFPIFSNYVPQWRCDESEPFGKNCTSYLACRRPVQFENMAFHSAALEYDWVCGSRAYLASLFSQIQFAGVLCGTFLYGTLSDCLGRRPIALLALASGIAVSFVSGMAPSWQILLVTRFFIGLSIGGTIVVVCTFVMEMLLPEQRMALRAFFNWGVARLMVTVICYYFPDWREASIACAVAALPAFLIVLFVFPESPTWLHNKHRMEEMRRSERKIARIAGVPYVEVEHPKLEKKKGFLSLMKDGKLAKRLFVLWIISLIKDGKLARRLFVLWIMWFTASLCGYATDLNSSSISGNLFLNQILFSILIALSKVVGPGAVINETRHNTSLFLENVTPRGSGRV
;
A
#
# COMPACT_ATOMS: atom_id res chain seq x y z
N MET A 1 -29.38 2.35 -48.39
CA MET A 1 -30.16 2.90 -47.27
C MET A 1 -30.45 1.78 -46.28
N ARG A 2 -29.77 1.79 -45.12
CA ARG A 2 -30.05 0.95 -43.95
C ARG A 2 -30.47 1.87 -42.80
N PRO A 3 -31.45 1.45 -41.99
CA PRO A 3 -31.42 1.70 -40.55
C PRO A 3 -31.80 0.42 -39.79
N SER A 4 -31.53 0.17 -38.52
CA SER A 4 -30.72 0.80 -37.48
C SER A 4 -30.66 -0.25 -36.36
N GLN A 5 -29.48 -0.78 -36.06
CA GLN A 5 -29.26 -1.69 -34.94
C GLN A 5 -29.14 -0.88 -33.64
N THR A 6 -29.94 -1.25 -32.65
CA THR A 6 -29.93 -0.69 -31.30
C THR A 6 -28.76 -1.24 -30.49
N LEU A 7 -28.15 -0.30 -29.77
CA LEU A 7 -26.90 -0.35 -29.03
C LEU A 7 -27.09 -1.08 -27.69
N ALA A 8 -26.56 -2.30 -27.55
CA ALA A 8 -26.22 -2.90 -26.27
C ALA A 8 -24.70 -2.76 -26.11
N ALA A 9 -24.27 -1.74 -25.36
CA ALA A 9 -22.86 -1.49 -25.10
C ALA A 9 -22.51 -2.11 -23.74
N ASP A 10 -21.89 -3.29 -23.81
CA ASP A 10 -21.22 -3.96 -22.70
C ASP A 10 -20.09 -3.11 -22.11
N VAL A 11 -20.06 -3.04 -20.79
CA VAL A 11 -19.03 -2.40 -19.97
C VAL A 11 -17.81 -3.33 -19.91
N HIS A 12 -17.01 -3.35 -20.99
CA HIS A 12 -15.70 -3.98 -21.06
C HIS A 12 -14.59 -2.96 -20.81
N LEU A 13 -14.10 -2.83 -19.57
CA LEU A 13 -12.87 -2.10 -19.28
C LEU A 13 -12.12 -2.73 -18.08
N GLN A 14 -11.47 -3.87 -18.29
CA GLN A 14 -10.47 -4.41 -17.36
C GLN A 14 -9.13 -4.66 -18.06
N PHE A 15 -8.19 -3.78 -17.75
CA PHE A 15 -6.75 -4.00 -17.52
C PHE A 15 -5.96 -4.90 -18.49
N HIS A 16 -5.60 -4.33 -19.65
CA HIS A 16 -4.42 -4.74 -20.41
C HIS A 16 -3.13 -4.32 -19.67
N PHE A 17 -2.63 -5.16 -18.74
CA PHE A 17 -1.36 -4.93 -18.04
C PHE A 17 -0.22 -5.89 -18.43
N VAL A 18 -0.44 -6.74 -19.43
CA VAL A 18 0.53 -7.76 -19.85
C VAL A 18 1.53 -7.24 -20.92
N GLY A 19 1.23 -6.12 -21.59
CA GLY A 19 2.04 -5.62 -22.70
C GLY A 19 3.31 -4.82 -22.34
N LEU A 20 3.66 -4.66 -21.05
CA LEU A 20 4.73 -3.75 -20.62
C LEU A 20 5.96 -4.42 -19.99
N THR A 21 6.05 -5.75 -19.98
CA THR A 21 7.27 -6.47 -19.58
C THR A 21 8.36 -6.48 -20.65
N ARG A 22 8.13 -5.89 -21.83
CA ARG A 22 9.14 -5.72 -22.90
C ARG A 22 9.73 -4.32 -22.95
N ALA A 23 10.04 -3.76 -21.79
CA ALA A 23 11.08 -2.76 -21.65
C ALA A 23 12.18 -3.43 -20.82
N GLU A 24 13.37 -3.52 -21.41
CA GLU A 24 14.59 -4.11 -20.86
C GLU A 24 14.87 -3.53 -19.46
N SER A 25 14.24 -4.12 -18.45
CA SER A 25 14.78 -4.13 -17.11
C SER A 25 15.71 -5.33 -17.11
N VAL A 26 17.01 -5.03 -17.26
CA VAL A 26 18.08 -5.94 -16.86
C VAL A 26 17.94 -6.11 -15.35
N VAL A 27 17.00 -6.96 -14.95
CA VAL A 27 17.00 -7.62 -13.66
C VAL A 27 17.96 -8.79 -13.87
N PRO A 28 19.12 -8.83 -13.20
CA PRO A 28 19.94 -10.03 -13.21
C PRO A 28 19.05 -11.18 -12.75
N THR A 29 19.01 -12.25 -13.52
CA THR A 29 18.34 -13.49 -13.16
C THR A 29 19.08 -14.05 -11.94
N PHE A 30 18.66 -13.66 -10.73
CA PHE A 30 19.39 -13.91 -9.49
C PHE A 30 19.46 -15.38 -9.06
N PHE A 31 18.71 -16.26 -9.73
CA PHE A 31 18.77 -17.70 -9.55
C PHE A 31 18.42 -18.37 -10.88
N THR A 32 19.42 -18.71 -11.69
CA THR A 32 19.23 -19.75 -12.71
C THR A 32 19.39 -21.11 -12.03
N PRO A 33 18.50 -22.08 -12.30
CA PRO A 33 18.81 -23.46 -11.97
C PRO A 33 19.97 -23.89 -12.88
N SER A 34 21.14 -24.14 -12.30
CA SER A 34 22.18 -24.89 -12.99
C SER A 34 21.61 -26.26 -13.37
N THR A 35 21.67 -26.60 -14.65
CA THR A 35 21.42 -27.96 -15.14
C THR A 35 22.37 -28.92 -14.44
N SER A 36 21.90 -29.57 -13.38
CA SER A 36 22.58 -30.67 -12.71
C SER A 36 21.60 -31.84 -12.63
N PRO A 37 22.07 -33.10 -12.79
CA PRO A 37 21.22 -34.27 -12.86
C PRO A 37 20.90 -34.73 -11.43
N PHE A 38 20.01 -34.02 -10.74
CA PHE A 38 19.49 -34.45 -9.45
C PHE A 38 17.95 -34.51 -9.52
N PRO A 39 17.34 -35.51 -8.84
CA PRO A 39 15.92 -35.79 -8.99
C PRO A 39 15.08 -34.63 -8.46
N GLU A 40 14.00 -34.30 -9.17
CA GLU A 40 13.04 -33.27 -8.81
C GLU A 40 12.54 -33.48 -7.36
N PRO A 41 12.51 -32.42 -6.52
CA PRO A 41 11.92 -32.54 -5.20
C PRO A 41 10.40 -32.75 -5.33
N PRO A 42 9.83 -33.72 -4.60
CA PRO A 42 8.38 -33.88 -4.56
C PRO A 42 7.75 -32.74 -3.75
N ASP A 43 6.54 -32.35 -4.16
CA ASP A 43 5.64 -31.30 -3.66
C ASP A 43 5.84 -29.91 -4.31
N GLU A 44 4.97 -29.59 -5.28
CA GLU A 44 4.71 -28.24 -5.78
C GLU A 44 4.23 -27.32 -4.63
N MET A 45 5.16 -26.82 -3.82
CA MET A 45 4.87 -25.76 -2.86
C MET A 45 4.55 -24.49 -3.65
N LEU A 46 3.25 -24.14 -3.68
CA LEU A 46 2.71 -22.91 -4.25
C LEU A 46 3.63 -21.70 -3.93
N PHE A 47 4.28 -21.13 -4.94
CA PHE A 47 5.18 -19.95 -4.91
C PHE A 47 6.63 -20.11 -4.40
N ASN A 48 7.14 -21.32 -4.13
CA ASN A 48 8.56 -21.58 -3.77
C ASN A 48 9.10 -20.60 -2.71
N ILE A 49 8.43 -20.56 -1.54
CA ILE A 49 8.70 -19.61 -0.46
C ILE A 49 9.77 -20.20 0.48
N ASN A 50 10.90 -19.51 0.63
CA ASN A 50 11.95 -19.86 1.59
C ASN A 50 11.80 -19.07 2.90
N ARG A 51 12.67 -19.34 3.89
CA ARG A 51 12.66 -18.66 5.19
C ARG A 51 12.82 -17.13 5.07
N PHE A 52 13.64 -16.67 4.13
CA PHE A 52 13.83 -15.23 3.89
C PHE A 52 12.55 -14.59 3.32
N HIS A 53 11.91 -15.23 2.34
CA HIS A 53 10.64 -14.79 1.77
C HIS A 53 9.56 -14.71 2.84
N ALA A 54 9.49 -15.66 3.78
CA ALA A 54 8.56 -15.58 4.90
C ALA A 54 8.76 -14.32 5.75
N PHE A 55 10.01 -13.98 6.11
CA PHE A 55 10.30 -12.71 6.82
C PHE A 55 9.88 -11.48 6.01
N VAL A 56 10.11 -11.49 4.69
CA VAL A 56 9.74 -10.39 3.79
C VAL A 56 8.22 -10.22 3.73
N LEU A 57 7.47 -11.32 3.60
CA LEU A 57 6.01 -11.31 3.56
C LEU A 57 5.40 -10.85 4.89
N VAL A 58 5.91 -11.35 6.02
CA VAL A 58 5.49 -10.91 7.36
C VAL A 58 5.79 -9.43 7.58
N THR A 59 6.98 -8.96 7.19
CA THR A 59 7.33 -7.55 7.31
C THR A 59 6.40 -6.68 6.49
N TRP A 60 6.12 -7.09 5.26
CA TRP A 60 5.16 -6.40 4.39
C TRP A 60 3.78 -6.33 5.05
N GLN A 61 3.30 -7.44 5.64
CA GLN A 61 2.02 -7.48 6.32
C GLN A 61 1.92 -6.48 7.48
N PHE A 62 2.92 -6.46 8.36
CA PHE A 62 2.92 -5.52 9.49
C PHE A 62 3.15 -4.07 9.04
N SER A 63 3.85 -3.86 7.92
CA SER A 63 4.03 -2.54 7.33
C SER A 63 2.75 -2.02 6.66
N ILE A 64 2.01 -2.90 5.97
CA ILE A 64 0.69 -2.54 5.40
C ILE A 64 -0.36 -2.37 6.51
N PHE A 65 -0.24 -3.11 7.62
CA PHE A 65 -1.00 -2.87 8.84
C PHE A 65 -0.74 -1.47 9.41
N PHE A 66 0.53 -1.06 9.54
CA PHE A 66 0.84 0.32 9.92
C PHE A 66 0.28 1.33 8.91
N ALA A 67 0.41 1.06 7.61
CA ALA A 67 -0.16 1.92 6.57
C ALA A 67 -1.70 2.02 6.65
N SER A 68 -2.37 0.96 7.08
CA SER A 68 -3.83 0.94 7.28
C SER A 68 -4.31 1.84 8.42
N GLN A 69 -3.41 2.44 9.21
CA GLN A 69 -3.77 3.58 10.06
C GLN A 69 -4.36 4.76 9.27
N GLN A 70 -4.21 4.78 7.94
CA GLN A 70 -4.90 5.70 7.04
C GLN A 70 -6.43 5.60 7.08
N ILE A 71 -6.98 4.43 7.42
CA ILE A 71 -8.43 4.20 7.58
C ILE A 71 -8.89 4.24 9.04
N PHE A 72 -7.99 4.49 9.98
CA PHE A 72 -8.34 4.73 11.38
C PHE A 72 -9.40 5.85 11.59
N PRO A 73 -9.47 6.90 10.74
CA PRO A 73 -10.58 7.87 10.81
C PRO A 73 -11.99 7.26 10.71
N ILE A 74 -12.17 6.06 10.14
CA ILE A 74 -13.47 5.36 10.15
C ILE A 74 -13.97 5.16 11.58
N PHE A 75 -13.06 4.79 12.50
CA PHE A 75 -13.36 4.57 13.91
C PHE A 75 -13.31 5.87 14.71
N SER A 76 -12.30 6.73 14.49
CA SER A 76 -12.19 8.00 15.22
C SER A 76 -13.31 8.99 14.93
N ASN A 77 -13.91 8.94 13.73
CA ASN A 77 -15.04 9.77 13.33
C ASN A 77 -16.38 9.03 13.44
N TYR A 78 -16.41 7.82 14.02
CA TYR A 78 -17.65 7.08 14.19
C TYR A 78 -18.57 7.81 15.16
N VAL A 79 -19.79 8.12 14.70
CA VAL A 79 -20.85 8.67 15.53
C VAL A 79 -22.09 7.78 15.38
N PRO A 80 -22.55 7.11 16.46
CA PRO A 80 -23.78 6.33 16.45
C PRO A 80 -24.99 7.24 16.24
N GLN A 81 -26.15 6.65 15.95
CA GLN A 81 -27.40 7.42 15.88
C GLN A 81 -27.75 7.96 17.28
N TRP A 82 -28.42 9.10 17.34
CA TRP A 82 -28.80 9.74 18.59
C TRP A 82 -30.28 10.14 18.61
N ARG A 83 -30.81 10.34 19.81
CA ARG A 83 -32.14 10.92 20.05
C ARG A 83 -32.09 11.89 21.23
N CYS A 84 -32.94 12.92 21.18
CA CYS A 84 -33.05 13.89 22.27
C CYS A 84 -34.08 13.45 23.31
N ASP A 85 -35.21 12.91 22.87
CA ASP A 85 -36.28 12.40 23.72
C ASP A 85 -36.55 10.92 23.44
N GLU A 86 -37.06 10.19 24.44
CA GLU A 86 -37.31 8.76 24.30
C GLU A 86 -38.45 8.44 23.32
N SER A 87 -39.31 9.43 23.10
CA SER A 87 -40.42 9.40 22.13
C SER A 87 -39.96 9.49 20.67
N GLU A 88 -38.76 10.00 20.42
CA GLU A 88 -38.22 10.16 19.07
C GLU A 88 -37.44 8.91 18.61
N PRO A 89 -37.55 8.54 17.33
CA PRO A 89 -36.71 7.49 16.77
C PRO A 89 -35.24 7.94 16.72
N PHE A 90 -34.32 6.98 16.85
CA PHE A 90 -32.90 7.25 16.63
C PHE A 90 -32.65 7.76 15.22
N GLY A 91 -31.83 8.80 15.10
CA GLY A 91 -31.49 9.42 13.82
C GLY A 91 -30.17 10.18 13.87
N LYS A 92 -29.82 10.81 12.74
CA LYS A 92 -28.62 11.67 12.60
C LYS A 92 -29.00 13.12 12.31
N ASN A 93 -30.05 13.62 12.95
CA ASN A 93 -30.56 14.95 12.67
C ASN A 93 -29.84 16.02 13.51
N CYS A 94 -29.04 16.87 12.87
CA CYS A 94 -28.29 17.91 13.57
C CYS A 94 -29.14 19.03 14.16
N THR A 95 -30.35 19.30 13.64
CA THR A 95 -31.23 20.30 14.26
C THR A 95 -31.72 19.82 15.62
N SER A 96 -32.09 18.54 15.73
CA SER A 96 -32.47 17.91 17.00
C SER A 96 -31.29 17.85 18.00
N TYR A 97 -30.07 17.60 17.51
CA TYR A 97 -28.86 17.59 18.35
C TYR A 97 -28.60 18.96 19.00
N LEU A 98 -28.65 20.03 18.19
CA LEU A 98 -28.36 21.39 18.66
C LEU A 98 -29.51 22.00 19.48
N ALA A 99 -30.74 21.57 19.23
CA ALA A 99 -31.92 22.04 19.98
C ALA A 99 -32.10 21.32 21.33
N CYS A 100 -31.41 20.19 21.54
CA CYS A 100 -31.57 19.39 22.74
C CYS A 100 -31.01 20.10 23.97
N ARG A 101 -31.84 20.29 25.00
CA ARG A 101 -31.42 20.87 26.29
C ARG A 101 -30.78 19.85 27.25
N ARG A 102 -30.97 18.56 26.98
CA ARG A 102 -30.45 17.44 27.77
C ARG A 102 -29.33 16.73 27.00
N PRO A 103 -28.43 15.99 27.67
CA PRO A 103 -27.47 15.16 26.96
C PRO A 103 -28.21 14.15 26.07
N VAL A 104 -27.82 14.09 24.80
CA VAL A 104 -28.43 13.17 23.82
C VAL A 104 -28.13 11.72 24.20
N GLN A 105 -29.09 10.84 23.92
CA GLN A 105 -28.91 9.40 24.08
C GLN A 105 -28.41 8.80 22.76
N PHE A 106 -27.28 8.08 22.82
CA PHE A 106 -26.72 7.38 21.66
C PHE A 106 -27.19 5.93 21.58
N GLU A 107 -27.53 5.48 20.39
CA GLU A 107 -27.86 4.09 20.09
C GLU A 107 -26.58 3.26 20.05
N ASN A 108 -26.42 2.30 20.97
CA ASN A 108 -25.31 1.33 20.99
C ASN A 108 -23.92 1.97 20.78
N MET A 109 -23.34 2.53 21.85
CA MET A 109 -21.96 3.06 21.84
C MET A 109 -20.92 1.93 21.70
N ALA A 110 -20.80 1.38 20.49
CA ALA A 110 -19.90 0.28 20.18
C ALA A 110 -18.42 0.67 20.25
N PHE A 111 -18.10 1.95 20.05
CA PHE A 111 -16.74 2.47 20.05
C PHE A 111 -16.74 3.92 20.52
N HIS A 112 -15.95 4.24 21.55
CA HIS A 112 -15.75 5.61 22.02
C HIS A 112 -14.75 6.32 21.09
N SER A 113 -15.27 7.25 20.28
CA SER A 113 -14.53 7.89 19.19
C SER A 113 -14.05 9.30 19.54
N ALA A 114 -13.03 9.78 18.82
CA ALA A 114 -12.53 11.14 19.00
C ALA A 114 -13.61 12.19 18.65
N ALA A 115 -14.48 11.89 17.69
CA ALA A 115 -15.60 12.74 17.34
C ALA A 115 -16.63 12.90 18.48
N LEU A 116 -16.83 11.85 19.30
CA LEU A 116 -17.68 11.95 20.50
C LEU A 116 -16.96 12.71 21.62
N GLU A 117 -15.69 12.40 21.88
CA GLU A 117 -14.92 13.04 22.97
C GLU A 117 -14.75 14.55 22.77
N TYR A 118 -14.50 14.99 21.53
CA TYR A 118 -14.26 16.40 21.21
C TYR A 118 -15.47 17.13 20.60
N ASP A 119 -16.65 16.51 20.61
CA ASP A 119 -17.91 17.06 20.10
C ASP A 119 -17.81 17.54 18.63
N TRP A 120 -17.39 16.64 17.73
CA TRP A 120 -17.35 16.86 16.27
C TRP A 120 -18.63 16.40 15.57
N VAL A 121 -19.74 16.30 16.30
CA VAL A 121 -21.00 15.71 15.81
C VAL A 121 -21.78 16.70 14.93
N CYS A 122 -22.16 17.85 15.48
CA CYS A 122 -22.95 18.88 14.79
C CYS A 122 -22.48 20.30 15.14
N GLY A 123 -22.89 21.30 14.34
CA GLY A 123 -22.59 22.71 14.59
C GLY A 123 -21.27 23.18 13.97
N SER A 124 -20.67 24.22 14.54
CA SER A 124 -19.49 24.89 13.98
C SER A 124 -18.21 24.04 14.01
N ARG A 125 -18.18 22.96 14.80
CA ARG A 125 -17.02 22.06 14.96
C ARG A 125 -17.14 20.76 14.16
N ALA A 126 -18.26 20.49 13.51
CA ALA A 126 -18.46 19.25 12.74
C ALA A 126 -17.44 19.07 11.59
N TYR A 127 -16.92 20.17 11.03
CA TYR A 127 -15.88 20.10 9.99
C TYR A 127 -14.57 19.49 10.49
N LEU A 128 -14.32 19.46 11.81
CA LEU A 128 -13.10 18.91 12.40
C LEU A 128 -12.95 17.41 12.14
N ALA A 129 -14.05 16.66 12.07
CA ALA A 129 -14.02 15.24 11.70
C ALA A 129 -13.46 15.04 10.27
N SER A 130 -13.89 15.88 9.33
CA SER A 130 -13.36 15.89 7.96
C SER A 130 -11.91 16.38 7.92
N LEU A 131 -11.58 17.42 8.69
CA LEU A 131 -10.23 17.98 8.78
C LEU A 131 -9.22 16.94 9.31
N PHE A 132 -9.64 16.14 10.30
CA PHE A 132 -8.83 15.05 10.86
C PHE A 132 -8.33 14.09 9.78
N SER A 133 -9.23 13.62 8.91
CA SER A 133 -8.88 12.77 7.78
C SER A 133 -8.00 13.51 6.77
N GLN A 134 -8.40 14.73 6.38
CA GLN A 134 -7.68 15.51 5.35
C GLN A 134 -6.24 15.83 5.74
N ILE A 135 -5.99 16.19 7.00
CA ILE A 135 -4.64 16.46 7.51
C ILE A 135 -3.76 15.20 7.44
N GLN A 136 -4.32 14.03 7.75
CA GLN A 136 -3.59 12.77 7.62
C GLN A 136 -3.23 12.48 6.15
N PHE A 137 -4.17 12.64 5.22
CA PHE A 137 -3.89 12.47 3.78
C PHE A 137 -2.89 13.50 3.24
N ALA A 138 -2.93 14.74 3.72
CA ALA A 138 -1.92 15.75 3.40
C ALA A 138 -0.52 15.30 3.89
N GLY A 139 -0.45 14.73 5.09
CA GLY A 139 0.75 14.07 5.60
C GLY A 139 1.24 12.97 4.67
N VAL A 140 0.36 12.06 4.23
CA VAL A 140 0.70 10.96 3.30
C VAL A 140 1.30 11.49 2.00
N LEU A 141 0.72 12.55 1.43
CA LEU A 141 1.22 13.21 0.23
C LEU A 141 2.64 13.74 0.44
N CYS A 142 2.85 14.56 1.48
CA CYS A 142 4.16 15.10 1.81
C CYS A 142 5.20 13.98 2.09
N GLY A 143 4.78 12.94 2.80
CA GLY A 143 5.62 11.81 3.17
C GLY A 143 6.08 11.00 1.97
N THR A 144 5.18 10.78 1.01
CA THR A 144 5.47 10.07 -0.24
C THR A 144 6.61 10.73 -1.02
N PHE A 145 6.58 12.06 -1.18
CA PHE A 145 7.64 12.79 -1.86
C PHE A 145 8.94 12.82 -1.04
N LEU A 146 8.86 13.12 0.25
CA LEU A 146 10.03 13.29 1.11
C LEU A 146 10.77 11.96 1.29
N TYR A 147 10.10 10.94 1.79
CA TYR A 147 10.70 9.64 2.08
C TYR A 147 11.10 8.87 0.82
N GLY A 148 10.33 8.99 -0.28
CA GLY A 148 10.71 8.40 -1.57
C GLY A 148 12.06 8.95 -2.05
N THR A 149 12.19 10.28 -2.06
CA THR A 149 13.43 10.96 -2.45
C THR A 149 14.59 10.63 -1.52
N LEU A 150 14.35 10.65 -0.21
CA LEU A 150 15.37 10.31 0.79
C LEU A 150 15.83 8.86 0.64
N SER A 151 14.92 7.93 0.34
CA SER A 151 15.27 6.53 0.16
C SER A 151 16.17 6.28 -1.05
N ASP A 152 15.89 6.96 -2.16
CA ASP A 152 16.76 6.88 -3.33
C ASP A 152 18.17 7.45 -3.06
N CYS A 153 18.29 8.39 -2.11
CA CYS A 153 19.56 9.02 -1.76
C CYS A 153 20.35 8.24 -0.70
N LEU A 154 19.71 7.87 0.40
CA LEU A 154 20.34 7.40 1.63
C LEU A 154 20.28 5.87 1.81
N GLY A 155 19.35 5.19 1.13
CA GLY A 155 19.16 3.74 1.26
C GLY A 155 17.69 3.38 1.48
N ARG A 156 17.34 2.12 1.22
CA ARG A 156 15.98 1.60 1.47
C ARG A 156 15.81 1.30 2.95
N ARG A 157 16.75 0.57 3.55
CA ARG A 157 16.71 0.16 4.96
C ARG A 157 16.70 1.31 5.97
N PRO A 158 17.61 2.31 5.95
CA PRO A 158 17.64 3.35 6.97
C PRO A 158 16.38 4.22 6.93
N ILE A 159 15.85 4.46 5.72
CA ILE A 159 14.66 5.29 5.53
C ILE A 159 13.39 4.52 5.90
N ALA A 160 13.32 3.21 5.62
CA ALA A 160 12.27 2.35 6.13
C ALA A 160 12.24 2.34 7.68
N LEU A 161 13.40 2.21 8.33
CA LEU A 161 13.51 2.26 9.79
C LEU A 161 13.06 3.61 10.34
N LEU A 162 13.48 4.71 9.71
CA LEU A 162 13.07 6.06 10.12
C LEU A 162 11.54 6.22 10.02
N ALA A 163 10.93 5.82 8.90
CA ALA A 163 9.50 5.95 8.68
C ALA A 163 8.68 5.09 9.66
N LEU A 164 9.08 3.84 9.89
CA LEU A 164 8.43 2.95 10.85
C LEU A 164 8.60 3.44 12.29
N ALA A 165 9.82 3.82 12.69
CA ALA A 165 10.10 4.29 14.05
C ALA A 165 9.35 5.58 14.37
N SER A 166 9.42 6.58 13.49
CA SER A 166 8.68 7.84 13.67
C SER A 166 7.18 7.60 13.67
N GLY A 167 6.69 6.72 12.79
CA GLY A 167 5.28 6.38 12.68
C GLY A 167 4.72 5.73 13.94
N ILE A 168 5.43 4.74 14.48
CA ILE A 168 5.05 4.03 15.71
C ILE A 168 5.09 4.98 16.91
N ALA A 169 6.17 5.77 17.05
CA ALA A 169 6.31 6.72 18.15
C ALA A 169 5.20 7.79 18.14
N VAL A 170 4.92 8.40 16.99
CA VAL A 170 3.86 9.41 16.88
C VAL A 170 2.48 8.78 17.05
N SER A 171 2.26 7.55 16.57
CA SER A 171 0.99 6.84 16.79
C SER A 171 0.72 6.58 18.28
N PHE A 172 1.76 6.21 19.03
CA PHE A 172 1.68 6.05 20.48
C PHE A 172 1.34 7.38 21.17
N VAL A 173 2.07 8.45 20.86
CA VAL A 173 1.82 9.81 21.39
C VAL A 173 0.40 10.27 21.05
N SER A 174 -0.10 9.88 19.88
CA SER A 174 -1.43 10.29 19.44
C SER A 174 -2.57 9.71 20.26
N GLY A 175 -2.43 8.53 20.88
CA GLY A 175 -3.41 8.02 21.83
C GLY A 175 -3.42 8.80 23.15
N MET A 176 -2.27 9.42 23.49
CA MET A 176 -2.11 10.26 24.68
C MET A 176 -2.44 11.75 24.44
N ALA A 177 -2.96 12.11 23.26
CA ALA A 177 -3.19 13.51 22.90
C ALA A 177 -4.22 14.16 23.86
N PRO A 178 -3.88 15.24 24.59
CA PRO A 178 -4.78 15.85 25.58
C PRO A 178 -5.78 16.83 24.95
N SER A 179 -5.59 17.19 23.68
CA SER A 179 -6.47 18.10 22.96
C SER A 179 -6.59 17.71 21.49
N TRP A 180 -7.67 18.14 20.85
CA TRP A 180 -7.90 17.89 19.43
C TRP A 180 -6.82 18.53 18.54
N GLN A 181 -6.24 19.66 18.93
CA GLN A 181 -5.17 20.31 18.17
C GLN A 181 -3.92 19.44 18.12
N ILE A 182 -3.50 18.89 19.27
CA ILE A 182 -2.35 17.99 19.34
C ILE A 182 -2.65 16.73 18.54
N LEU A 183 -3.87 16.22 18.62
CA LEU A 183 -4.32 15.08 17.83
C LEU A 183 -4.21 15.35 16.31
N LEU A 184 -4.63 16.52 15.82
CA LEU A 184 -4.46 16.85 14.39
C LEU A 184 -2.98 16.90 13.97
N VAL A 185 -2.12 17.48 14.81
CA VAL A 185 -0.67 17.55 14.54
C VAL A 185 -0.06 16.15 14.50
N THR A 186 -0.37 15.28 15.47
CA THR A 186 0.12 13.90 15.45
C THR A 186 -0.41 13.13 14.25
N ARG A 187 -1.67 13.34 13.82
CA ARG A 187 -2.22 12.72 12.60
C ARG A 187 -1.49 13.14 11.33
N PHE A 188 -1.05 14.39 11.21
CA PHE A 188 -0.21 14.82 10.09
C PHE A 188 1.08 14.01 10.02
N PHE A 189 1.78 13.87 11.15
CA PHE A 189 3.04 13.13 11.21
C PHE A 189 2.86 11.61 11.05
N ILE A 190 1.76 11.04 11.55
CA ILE A 190 1.39 9.64 11.24
C ILE A 190 1.17 9.49 9.74
N GLY A 191 0.44 10.40 9.11
CA GLY A 191 0.27 10.45 7.66
C GLY A 191 1.60 10.51 6.91
N LEU A 192 2.52 11.37 7.36
CA LEU A 192 3.88 11.48 6.80
C LEU A 192 4.62 10.14 6.83
N SER A 193 4.57 9.43 7.95
CA SER A 193 5.18 8.11 8.12
C SER A 193 4.46 7.02 7.31
N ILE A 194 3.14 7.08 7.16
CA ILE A 194 2.36 6.16 6.31
C ILE A 194 2.83 6.30 4.85
N GLY A 195 2.90 7.53 4.32
CA GLY A 195 3.37 7.77 2.96
C GLY A 195 4.79 7.25 2.73
N GLY A 196 5.69 7.48 3.70
CA GLY A 196 7.04 6.92 3.65
C GLY A 196 7.08 5.39 3.71
N THR A 197 6.28 4.78 4.57
CA THR A 197 6.21 3.33 4.70
C THR A 197 5.68 2.69 3.42
N ILE A 198 4.58 3.19 2.86
CA ILE A 198 3.97 2.67 1.63
C ILE A 198 4.98 2.71 0.48
N VAL A 199 5.68 3.83 0.28
CA VAL A 199 6.59 3.98 -0.86
C VAL A 199 7.88 3.20 -0.63
N VAL A 200 8.53 3.42 0.52
CA VAL A 200 9.88 2.89 0.75
C VAL A 200 9.86 1.40 1.04
N VAL A 201 8.95 0.93 1.91
CA VAL A 201 8.91 -0.49 2.26
C VAL A 201 8.38 -1.33 1.11
N CYS A 202 7.41 -0.83 0.33
CA CYS A 202 6.94 -1.54 -0.87
C CYS A 202 8.07 -1.75 -1.87
N THR A 203 8.80 -0.68 -2.21
CA THR A 203 9.95 -0.79 -3.10
C THR A 203 11.02 -1.72 -2.52
N PHE A 204 11.31 -1.61 -1.22
CA PHE A 204 12.33 -2.42 -0.56
C PHE A 204 12.01 -3.92 -0.60
N VAL A 205 10.76 -4.29 -0.30
CA VAL A 205 10.28 -5.67 -0.35
C VAL A 205 10.25 -6.18 -1.80
N MET A 206 9.78 -5.37 -2.75
CA MET A 206 9.73 -5.77 -4.16
C MET A 206 11.11 -6.01 -4.76
N GLU A 207 12.12 -5.24 -4.35
CA GLU A 207 13.53 -5.43 -4.75
C GLU A 207 14.11 -6.76 -4.19
N MET A 208 13.55 -7.30 -3.10
CA MET A 208 14.00 -8.54 -2.45
C MET A 208 13.24 -9.81 -2.88
N LEU A 209 12.13 -9.69 -3.62
CA LEU A 209 11.30 -10.82 -4.04
C LEU A 209 11.43 -11.12 -5.54
N LEU A 210 11.36 -12.39 -5.90
CA LEU A 210 11.23 -12.87 -7.27
C LEU A 210 9.77 -12.73 -7.77
N PRO A 211 9.54 -12.72 -9.10
CA PRO A 211 8.21 -12.51 -9.68
C PRO A 211 7.09 -13.41 -9.10
N GLU A 212 7.38 -14.68 -8.84
CA GLU A 212 6.44 -15.65 -8.26
C GLU A 212 6.06 -15.28 -6.81
N GLN A 213 7.03 -14.91 -5.98
CA GLN A 213 6.75 -14.51 -4.59
C GLN A 213 6.05 -13.14 -4.52
N ARG A 214 6.29 -12.24 -5.48
CA ARG A 214 5.53 -10.99 -5.60
C ARG A 214 4.04 -11.23 -5.89
N MET A 215 3.69 -12.38 -6.48
CA MET A 215 2.30 -12.78 -6.64
C MET A 215 1.70 -13.25 -5.33
N ALA A 216 2.42 -14.10 -4.57
CA ALA A 216 2.01 -14.53 -3.24
C ALA A 216 1.79 -13.34 -2.29
N LEU A 217 2.71 -12.36 -2.29
CA LEU A 217 2.58 -11.13 -1.52
C LEU A 217 1.27 -10.39 -1.84
N ARG A 218 0.96 -10.21 -3.13
CA ARG A 218 -0.23 -9.48 -3.57
C ARG A 218 -1.53 -10.23 -3.29
N ALA A 219 -1.50 -11.56 -3.30
CA ALA A 219 -2.67 -12.40 -3.04
C ALA A 219 -2.99 -12.47 -1.54
N PHE A 220 -2.03 -12.86 -0.70
CA PHE A 220 -2.29 -13.21 0.70
C PHE A 220 -1.95 -12.10 1.70
N PHE A 221 -1.00 -11.22 1.38
CA PHE A 221 -0.52 -10.18 2.29
C PHE A 221 -1.00 -8.80 1.83
N ASN A 222 -2.31 -8.61 1.85
CA ASN A 222 -2.99 -7.49 1.20
C ASN A 222 -3.71 -6.55 2.19
N TRP A 223 -4.25 -5.45 1.65
CA TRP A 223 -4.95 -4.40 2.40
C TRP A 223 -6.15 -4.90 3.21
N GLY A 224 -6.87 -5.92 2.73
CA GLY A 224 -8.02 -6.50 3.45
C GLY A 224 -7.60 -7.15 4.76
N VAL A 225 -6.47 -7.87 4.77
CA VAL A 225 -5.91 -8.47 6.00
C VAL A 225 -5.46 -7.38 6.98
N ALA A 226 -4.82 -6.32 6.48
CA ALA A 226 -4.42 -5.18 7.31
C ALA A 226 -5.62 -4.47 7.95
N ARG A 227 -6.70 -4.24 7.19
CA ARG A 227 -7.96 -3.69 7.68
C ARG A 227 -8.62 -4.59 8.73
N LEU A 228 -8.59 -5.90 8.52
CA LEU A 228 -9.12 -6.86 9.49
C LEU A 228 -8.35 -6.75 10.82
N MET A 229 -7.02 -6.68 10.77
CA MET A 229 -6.19 -6.50 11.97
C MET A 229 -6.55 -5.23 12.74
N VAL A 230 -6.71 -4.08 12.06
CA VAL A 230 -7.14 -2.82 12.71
C VAL A 230 -8.53 -2.97 13.32
N THR A 231 -9.47 -3.58 12.60
CA THR A 231 -10.85 -3.78 13.06
C THR A 231 -10.90 -4.65 14.32
N VAL A 232 -10.10 -5.73 14.35
CA VAL A 232 -9.99 -6.61 15.52
C VAL A 232 -9.41 -5.86 16.71
N ILE A 233 -8.39 -5.02 16.51
CA ILE A 233 -7.82 -4.20 17.59
C ILE A 233 -8.87 -3.22 18.13
N CYS A 234 -9.57 -2.49 17.26
CA CYS A 234 -10.63 -1.57 17.68
C CYS A 234 -11.81 -2.27 18.37
N TYR A 235 -12.04 -3.56 18.08
CA TYR A 235 -13.08 -4.36 18.75
C TYR A 235 -12.68 -4.71 20.19
N TYR A 236 -11.42 -5.11 20.42
CA TYR A 236 -10.92 -5.44 21.76
C TYR A 236 -10.61 -4.21 22.62
N PHE A 237 -10.24 -3.09 21.99
CA PHE A 237 -10.00 -1.80 22.62
C PHE A 237 -11.04 -0.80 22.12
N PRO A 238 -12.26 -0.78 22.67
CA PRO A 238 -13.38 0.02 22.18
C PRO A 238 -13.28 1.51 22.53
N ASP A 239 -12.06 2.03 22.65
CA ASP A 239 -11.72 3.44 22.86
C ASP A 239 -10.62 3.84 21.87
N TRP A 240 -10.76 5.00 21.22
CA TRP A 240 -9.84 5.45 20.19
C TRP A 240 -8.40 5.70 20.70
N ARG A 241 -8.22 6.05 21.98
CA ARG A 241 -6.91 6.29 22.59
C ARG A 241 -6.18 4.98 22.76
N GLU A 242 -6.84 4.02 23.41
CA GLU A 242 -6.32 2.67 23.62
C GLU A 242 -6.07 1.96 22.30
N ALA A 243 -7.00 2.04 21.35
CA ALA A 243 -6.86 1.45 20.02
C ALA A 243 -5.67 2.04 19.24
N SER A 244 -5.42 3.35 19.33
CA SER A 244 -4.27 4.01 18.69
C SER A 244 -2.95 3.48 19.26
N ILE A 245 -2.86 3.32 20.58
CA ILE A 245 -1.68 2.77 21.26
C ILE A 245 -1.50 1.29 20.91
N ALA A 246 -2.56 0.50 20.96
CA ALA A 246 -2.55 -0.92 20.60
C ALA A 246 -2.10 -1.12 19.15
N CYS A 247 -2.58 -0.29 18.21
CA CYS A 247 -2.12 -0.30 16.83
C CYS A 247 -0.63 0.04 16.69
N ALA A 248 -0.12 1.01 17.47
CA ALA A 248 1.30 1.35 17.46
C ALA A 248 2.17 0.17 17.93
N VAL A 249 1.76 -0.51 19.01
CA VAL A 249 2.45 -1.69 19.54
C VAL A 249 2.39 -2.86 18.55
N ALA A 250 1.22 -3.10 17.95
CA ALA A 250 1.04 -4.16 16.96
C ALA A 250 1.87 -3.97 15.68
N ALA A 251 2.34 -2.76 15.39
CA ALA A 251 3.22 -2.46 14.26
C ALA A 251 4.72 -2.69 14.53
N LEU A 252 5.13 -2.88 15.80
CA LEU A 252 6.53 -3.11 16.20
C LEU A 252 7.23 -4.26 15.46
N PRO A 253 6.57 -5.40 15.15
CA PRO A 253 7.23 -6.50 14.44
C PRO A 253 7.85 -6.09 13.10
N ALA A 254 7.20 -5.20 12.33
CA ALA A 254 7.79 -4.69 11.08
C ALA A 254 9.12 -3.97 11.32
N PHE A 255 9.15 -3.09 12.33
CA PHE A 255 10.36 -2.35 12.69
C PHE A 255 11.48 -3.29 13.14
N LEU A 256 11.18 -4.24 14.02
CA LEU A 256 12.16 -5.17 14.57
C LEU A 256 12.75 -6.10 13.48
N ILE A 257 11.92 -6.59 12.56
CA ILE A 257 12.40 -7.44 11.47
C ILE A 257 13.32 -6.65 10.52
N VAL A 258 12.95 -5.42 10.13
CA VAL A 258 13.82 -4.57 9.30
C VAL A 258 15.13 -4.22 10.02
N LEU A 259 15.08 -4.02 11.33
CA LEU A 259 16.24 -3.63 12.12
C LEU A 259 17.26 -4.77 12.24
N PHE A 260 16.82 -5.97 12.59
CA PHE A 260 17.73 -7.08 12.90
C PHE A 260 17.98 -8.04 11.72
N VAL A 261 16.95 -8.29 10.90
CA VAL A 261 17.00 -9.35 9.87
C VAL A 261 17.53 -8.78 8.56
N PHE A 262 16.92 -7.72 8.02
CA PHE A 262 17.21 -7.32 6.64
C PHE A 262 18.56 -6.61 6.46
N PRO A 263 19.32 -6.95 5.40
CA PRO A 263 20.39 -6.10 4.88
C PRO A 263 19.82 -4.95 4.05
N GLU A 264 20.69 -4.04 3.59
CA GLU A 264 20.31 -3.03 2.60
C GLU A 264 20.03 -3.68 1.23
N SER A 265 19.18 -3.04 0.41
CA SER A 265 18.78 -3.60 -0.89
C SER A 265 19.97 -3.84 -1.83
N PRO A 266 20.17 -5.07 -2.34
CA PRO A 266 21.19 -5.36 -3.35
C PRO A 266 21.01 -4.50 -4.61
N THR A 267 19.76 -4.33 -5.07
CA THR A 267 19.43 -3.51 -6.24
C THR A 267 19.82 -2.04 -6.02
N TRP A 268 19.52 -1.49 -4.84
CA TRP A 268 19.92 -0.12 -4.52
C TRP A 268 21.45 0.03 -4.45
N LEU A 269 22.15 -0.93 -3.85
CA LEU A 269 23.62 -0.93 -3.75
C LEU A 269 24.28 -1.04 -5.13
N HIS A 270 23.74 -1.87 -6.02
CA HIS A 270 24.16 -1.98 -7.41
C HIS A 270 24.01 -0.65 -8.15
N ASN A 271 22.86 0.02 -8.02
CA ASN A 271 22.59 1.34 -8.57
C ASN A 271 23.50 2.45 -8.01
N LYS A 272 24.06 2.26 -6.80
CA LYS A 272 25.06 3.16 -6.20
C LYS A 272 26.50 2.78 -6.51
N HIS A 273 26.74 1.73 -7.32
CA HIS A 273 28.06 1.17 -7.62
C HIS A 273 28.82 0.66 -6.39
N ARG A 274 28.12 0.28 -5.32
CA ARG A 274 28.71 -0.26 -4.07
C ARG A 274 28.76 -1.79 -4.13
N MET A 275 29.58 -2.32 -5.05
CA MET A 275 29.60 -3.75 -5.39
C MET A 275 29.95 -4.67 -4.22
N GLU A 276 30.93 -4.28 -3.39
CA GLU A 276 31.34 -5.12 -2.26
C GLU A 276 30.23 -5.24 -1.20
N GLU A 277 29.52 -4.14 -0.95
CA GLU A 277 28.41 -4.14 -0.01
C GLU A 277 27.19 -4.89 -0.55
N MET A 278 26.94 -4.79 -1.84
CA MET A 278 25.92 -5.58 -2.54
C MET A 278 26.18 -7.08 -2.34
N ARG A 279 27.40 -7.57 -2.61
CA ARG A 279 27.77 -8.98 -2.38
C ARG A 279 27.62 -9.39 -0.91
N ARG A 280 27.88 -8.49 0.04
CA ARG A 280 27.65 -8.77 1.48
C ARG A 280 26.18 -8.88 1.80
N SER A 281 25.35 -8.03 1.20
CA SER A 281 23.89 -8.10 1.33
C SER A 281 23.34 -9.43 0.79
N GLU A 282 23.73 -9.82 -0.42
CA GLU A 282 23.32 -11.08 -1.03
C GLU A 282 23.77 -12.30 -0.23
N ARG A 283 25.02 -12.31 0.27
CA ARG A 283 25.51 -13.36 1.18
C ARG A 283 24.67 -13.47 2.45
N LYS A 284 24.22 -12.34 3.02
CA LYS A 284 23.32 -12.34 4.18
C LYS A 284 21.93 -12.89 3.82
N ILE A 285 21.38 -12.49 2.67
CA ILE A 285 20.10 -13.00 2.16
C ILE A 285 20.16 -14.52 1.95
N ALA A 286 21.19 -15.01 1.25
CA ALA A 286 21.41 -16.43 1.00
C ALA A 286 21.53 -17.23 2.31
N ARG A 287 22.26 -16.70 3.30
CA ARG A 287 22.38 -17.32 4.63
C ARG A 287 21.03 -17.43 5.35
N ILE A 288 20.19 -16.38 5.30
CA ILE A 288 18.86 -16.40 5.94
C ILE A 288 17.92 -17.34 5.19
N ALA A 289 18.00 -17.37 3.87
CA ALA A 289 17.23 -18.27 3.01
C ALA A 289 17.65 -19.75 3.16
N GLY A 290 18.87 -20.02 3.64
CA GLY A 290 19.41 -21.37 3.76
C GLY A 290 19.90 -21.95 2.43
N VAL A 291 20.24 -21.09 1.46
CA VAL A 291 20.68 -21.50 0.12
C VAL A 291 22.17 -21.17 -0.09
N PRO A 292 22.91 -21.95 -0.90
CA PRO A 292 24.28 -21.62 -1.23
C PRO A 292 24.33 -20.31 -2.02
N TYR A 293 25.29 -19.44 -1.68
CA TYR A 293 25.52 -18.21 -2.42
C TYR A 293 26.33 -18.53 -3.69
N VAL A 294 25.76 -18.18 -4.85
CA VAL A 294 26.46 -18.21 -6.15
C VAL A 294 26.77 -16.78 -6.52
N GLU A 295 28.05 -16.49 -6.77
CA GLU A 295 28.45 -15.15 -7.21
C GLU A 295 28.01 -14.95 -8.65
N VAL A 296 27.15 -13.95 -8.87
CA VAL A 296 26.67 -13.56 -10.20
C VAL A 296 27.44 -12.33 -10.65
N GLU A 297 27.97 -12.35 -11.88
CA GLU A 297 28.55 -11.15 -12.46
C GLU A 297 27.46 -10.15 -12.83
N HIS A 298 27.46 -8.99 -12.18
CA HIS A 298 26.52 -7.93 -12.48
C HIS A 298 27.08 -6.97 -13.54
N PRO A 299 26.30 -6.60 -14.56
CA PRO A 299 26.73 -5.62 -15.54
C PRO A 299 27.03 -4.28 -14.85
N LYS A 300 28.13 -3.64 -15.29
CA LYS A 300 28.52 -2.32 -14.78
C LYS A 300 27.55 -1.27 -15.32
N LEU A 301 26.84 -0.60 -14.43
CA LEU A 301 26.02 0.55 -14.78
C LEU A 301 26.92 1.78 -15.02
N GLU A 302 26.54 2.66 -15.94
CA GLU A 302 27.18 3.96 -16.12
C GLU A 302 26.87 4.90 -14.95
N LYS A 303 27.89 5.63 -14.47
CA LYS A 303 27.80 6.48 -13.29
C LYS A 303 27.03 7.78 -13.62
N LYS A 304 25.72 7.77 -13.37
CA LYS A 304 24.90 9.01 -13.43
C LYS A 304 25.18 9.87 -12.20
N LYS A 305 25.25 11.21 -12.36
CA LYS A 305 25.41 12.16 -11.25
C LYS A 305 24.27 11.95 -10.23
N GLY A 306 24.62 11.85 -8.95
CA GLY A 306 23.67 11.56 -7.88
C GLY A 306 22.69 12.72 -7.63
N PHE A 307 21.45 12.40 -7.31
CA PHE A 307 20.39 13.38 -7.00
C PHE A 307 20.80 14.38 -5.90
N LEU A 308 21.58 13.95 -4.90
CA LEU A 308 22.06 14.82 -3.82
C LEU A 308 23.05 15.89 -4.30
N SER A 309 23.92 15.56 -5.26
CA SER A 309 24.80 16.55 -5.90
C SER A 309 24.04 17.53 -6.79
N LEU A 310 22.89 17.10 -7.33
CA LEU A 310 21.97 17.95 -8.08
C LEU A 310 21.23 18.94 -7.18
N MET A 311 20.76 18.50 -5.99
CA MET A 311 20.00 19.35 -5.07
C MET A 311 20.85 20.44 -4.39
N LYS A 312 22.15 20.21 -4.19
CA LYS A 312 23.06 21.25 -3.69
C LYS A 312 23.08 22.49 -4.60
N ASP A 313 22.86 22.29 -5.89
CA ASP A 313 22.71 23.35 -6.87
C ASP A 313 21.22 23.62 -7.15
N GLY A 314 20.53 24.36 -6.27
CA GLY A 314 19.09 24.62 -6.39
C GLY A 314 18.65 25.20 -7.75
N LYS A 315 19.51 25.97 -8.43
CA LYS A 315 19.28 26.47 -9.80
C LYS A 315 19.37 25.35 -10.86
N LEU A 316 20.28 24.39 -10.68
CA LEU A 316 20.48 23.24 -11.56
C LEU A 316 19.36 22.21 -11.37
N ALA A 317 18.96 21.94 -10.12
CA ALA A 317 17.83 21.06 -9.81
C ALA A 317 16.53 21.56 -10.48
N LYS A 318 16.22 22.85 -10.35
CA LYS A 318 15.04 23.45 -11.00
C LYS A 318 15.11 23.35 -12.51
N ARG A 319 16.27 23.63 -13.12
CA ARG A 319 16.47 23.48 -14.59
C ARG A 319 16.31 22.04 -15.04
N LEU A 320 16.88 21.08 -14.33
CA LEU A 320 16.79 19.66 -14.69
C LEU A 320 15.39 19.09 -14.47
N PHE A 321 14.66 19.54 -13.45
CA PHE A 321 13.25 19.19 -13.27
C PHE A 321 12.39 19.67 -14.45
N VAL A 322 12.58 20.93 -14.86
CA VAL A 322 11.89 21.49 -16.04
C VAL A 322 12.28 20.74 -17.31
N LEU A 323 13.57 20.45 -17.52
CA LEU A 323 14.04 19.67 -18.67
C LEU A 323 13.52 18.24 -18.66
N TRP A 324 13.37 17.62 -17.49
CA TRP A 324 12.77 16.29 -17.33
C TRP A 324 11.29 16.31 -17.69
N ILE A 325 10.51 17.29 -17.20
CA ILE A 325 9.09 17.45 -17.59
C ILE A 325 8.97 17.68 -19.10
N ILE A 326 9.81 18.53 -19.68
CA ILE A 326 9.82 18.79 -21.13
C ILE A 326 10.18 17.52 -21.89
N SER A 327 11.18 16.77 -21.44
CA SER A 327 11.58 15.49 -22.05
C SER A 327 10.47 14.44 -21.96
N LEU A 328 9.72 14.45 -20.85
CA LEU A 328 8.62 13.52 -20.59
C LEU A 328 7.41 13.84 -21.47
N ILE A 329 7.13 15.12 -21.73
CA ILE A 329 6.13 15.58 -22.69
C ILE A 329 6.57 15.31 -24.14
N LYS A 330 7.86 15.46 -24.44
CA LYS A 330 8.42 15.20 -25.79
C LYS A 330 8.37 13.72 -26.16
N ASP A 331 8.59 12.81 -25.21
CA ASP A 331 8.38 11.38 -25.44
C ASP A 331 6.89 11.04 -25.32
N GLY A 332 6.15 11.24 -26.42
CA GLY A 332 4.71 10.98 -26.48
C GLY A 332 4.29 9.56 -26.07
N LYS A 333 5.19 8.57 -26.16
CA LYS A 333 4.91 7.20 -25.71
C LYS A 333 4.97 7.10 -24.18
N LEU A 334 5.99 7.69 -23.56
CA LEU A 334 6.13 7.72 -22.10
C LEU A 334 5.03 8.58 -21.45
N ALA A 335 4.76 9.76 -22.01
CA ALA A 335 3.67 10.65 -21.56
C ALA A 335 2.33 9.92 -21.54
N ARG A 336 1.99 9.21 -22.64
CA ARG A 336 0.74 8.45 -22.73
C ARG A 336 0.65 7.36 -21.66
N ARG A 337 1.72 6.60 -21.42
CA ARG A 337 1.75 5.55 -20.39
C ARG A 337 1.55 6.15 -18.99
N LEU A 338 2.23 7.25 -18.69
CA LEU A 338 2.09 7.92 -17.39
C LEU A 338 0.70 8.52 -17.18
N PHE A 339 0.12 9.13 -18.22
CA PHE A 339 -1.23 9.69 -18.15
C PHE A 339 -2.27 8.59 -17.88
N VAL A 340 -2.19 7.47 -18.59
CA VAL A 340 -3.05 6.30 -18.35
C VAL A 340 -2.88 5.80 -16.91
N LEU A 341 -1.64 5.66 -16.43
CA LEU A 341 -1.37 5.24 -15.04
C LEU A 341 -1.96 6.21 -14.02
N TRP A 342 -1.84 7.52 -14.23
CA TRP A 342 -2.39 8.52 -13.32
C TRP A 342 -3.91 8.47 -13.25
N ILE A 343 -4.61 8.38 -14.39
CA ILE A 343 -6.07 8.24 -14.39
C ILE A 343 -6.48 6.94 -13.69
N MET A 344 -5.82 5.83 -13.98
CA MET A 344 -6.13 4.55 -13.36
C MET A 344 -5.95 4.58 -11.84
N TRP A 345 -4.84 5.14 -11.35
CA TRP A 345 -4.60 5.29 -9.92
C TRP A 345 -5.55 6.30 -9.27
N PHE A 346 -5.90 7.38 -9.97
CA PHE A 346 -6.86 8.37 -9.50
C PHE A 346 -8.24 7.74 -9.31
N THR A 347 -8.76 7.06 -10.33
CA THR A 347 -10.05 6.36 -10.26
C THR A 347 -10.06 5.29 -9.18
N ALA A 348 -9.01 4.45 -9.11
CA ALA A 348 -8.91 3.41 -8.09
C ALA A 348 -8.86 3.98 -6.66
N SER A 349 -8.12 5.07 -6.45
CA SER A 349 -8.02 5.74 -5.16
C SER A 349 -9.34 6.41 -4.78
N LEU A 350 -10.00 7.08 -5.73
CA LEU A 350 -11.29 7.73 -5.52
C LEU A 350 -12.35 6.71 -5.10
N CYS A 351 -12.49 5.61 -5.84
CA CYS A 351 -13.46 4.56 -5.51
C CYS A 351 -13.12 3.83 -4.20
N GLY A 352 -11.83 3.50 -3.98
CA GLY A 352 -11.36 2.80 -2.79
C GLY A 352 -11.59 3.62 -1.52
N TYR A 353 -11.07 4.84 -1.46
CA TYR A 353 -11.21 5.67 -0.25
C TYR A 353 -12.63 6.18 -0.04
N ALA A 354 -13.41 6.42 -1.11
CA ALA A 354 -14.82 6.78 -0.96
C ALA A 354 -15.63 5.64 -0.31
N THR A 355 -15.32 4.39 -0.67
CA THR A 355 -15.98 3.22 -0.07
C THR A 355 -15.50 3.01 1.37
N ASP A 356 -14.19 3.11 1.61
CA ASP A 356 -13.61 2.87 2.93
C ASP A 356 -14.08 3.92 3.95
N LEU A 357 -13.96 5.21 3.64
CA LEU A 357 -14.27 6.28 4.58
C LEU A 357 -15.77 6.43 4.86
N ASN A 358 -16.64 6.04 3.93
CA ASN A 358 -18.10 6.05 4.13
C ASN A 358 -18.66 4.76 4.72
N SER A 359 -17.83 3.73 4.89
CA SER A 359 -18.30 2.43 5.40
C SER A 359 -18.87 2.48 6.82
N SER A 360 -18.52 3.49 7.62
CA SER A 360 -19.10 3.73 8.96
C SER A 360 -20.52 4.31 8.92
N SER A 361 -20.97 4.84 7.80
CA SER A 361 -22.32 5.42 7.64
C SER A 361 -23.38 4.37 7.28
N ILE A 362 -22.96 3.16 6.95
CA ILE A 362 -23.86 2.05 6.60
C ILE A 362 -24.59 1.59 7.88
N SER A 363 -25.90 1.35 7.76
CA SER A 363 -26.71 0.84 8.87
C SER A 363 -26.27 -0.54 9.33
N GLY A 364 -26.52 -0.84 10.61
CA GLY A 364 -26.14 -2.11 11.23
C GLY A 364 -24.92 -2.00 12.15
N ASN A 365 -24.33 -3.15 12.48
CA ASN A 365 -23.22 -3.23 13.42
C ASN A 365 -21.91 -2.77 12.75
N LEU A 366 -21.25 -1.77 13.36
CA LEU A 366 -19.99 -1.20 12.86
C LEU A 366 -18.94 -2.28 12.58
N PHE A 367 -18.63 -3.11 13.58
CA PHE A 367 -17.56 -4.10 13.46
C PHE A 367 -17.89 -5.21 12.46
N LEU A 368 -19.13 -5.68 12.43
CA LEU A 368 -19.57 -6.67 11.45
C LEU A 368 -19.39 -6.15 10.02
N ASN A 369 -19.83 -4.92 9.76
CA ASN A 369 -19.67 -4.28 8.46
C ASN A 369 -18.17 -4.18 8.09
N GLN A 370 -17.33 -3.72 9.02
CA GLN A 370 -15.88 -3.62 8.78
C GLN A 370 -15.21 -4.98 8.51
N ILE A 371 -15.61 -6.04 9.21
CA ILE A 371 -15.11 -7.41 8.99
C ILE A 371 -15.50 -7.89 7.59
N LEU A 372 -16.77 -7.70 7.19
CA LEU A 372 -17.24 -8.10 5.86
C LEU A 372 -16.49 -7.39 4.73
N PHE A 373 -16.28 -6.07 4.84
CA PHE A 373 -15.45 -5.33 3.87
C PHE A 373 -14.02 -5.87 3.82
N SER A 374 -13.43 -6.18 4.98
CA SER A 374 -12.06 -6.70 5.05
C SER A 374 -11.93 -8.06 4.35
N ILE A 375 -12.87 -8.97 4.60
CA ILE A 375 -12.91 -10.30 3.97
C ILE A 375 -13.14 -10.16 2.47
N LEU A 376 -14.10 -9.35 2.04
CA LEU A 376 -14.39 -9.14 0.62
C LEU A 376 -13.18 -8.59 -0.13
N ILE A 377 -12.49 -7.60 0.43
CA ILE A 377 -11.26 -7.03 -0.15
C ILE A 377 -10.18 -8.11 -0.22
N ALA A 378 -9.97 -8.87 0.86
CA ALA A 378 -8.96 -9.91 0.89
C ALA A 378 -9.20 -11.00 -0.16
N LEU A 379 -10.44 -11.49 -0.28
CA LEU A 379 -10.81 -12.51 -1.27
C LEU A 379 -10.72 -11.98 -2.70
N SER A 380 -11.12 -10.73 -2.95
CA SER A 380 -11.02 -10.12 -4.29
C SER A 380 -9.58 -10.13 -4.84
N LYS A 381 -8.59 -9.99 -3.95
CA LYS A 381 -7.17 -9.98 -4.28
C LYS A 381 -6.57 -11.38 -4.47
N VAL A 382 -7.23 -12.42 -3.97
CA VAL A 382 -6.84 -13.81 -4.21
C VAL A 382 -7.41 -14.32 -5.53
N VAL A 383 -8.69 -14.00 -5.82
CA VAL A 383 -9.38 -14.44 -7.04
C VAL A 383 -8.85 -13.72 -8.28
N GLY A 384 -8.58 -12.42 -8.18
CA GLY A 384 -8.13 -11.59 -9.31
C GLY A 384 -6.90 -12.12 -10.03
N PRO A 385 -5.77 -12.38 -9.36
CA PRO A 385 -4.57 -12.94 -9.99
C PRO A 385 -4.83 -14.29 -10.67
N GLY A 386 -5.61 -15.20 -10.06
CA GLY A 386 -5.91 -16.50 -10.65
C GLY A 386 -6.70 -16.40 -11.96
N ALA A 387 -7.71 -15.53 -12.00
CA ALA A 387 -8.47 -15.24 -13.21
C ALA A 387 -7.60 -14.59 -14.29
N VAL A 388 -6.81 -13.57 -13.92
CA VAL A 388 -5.95 -12.84 -14.84
C VAL A 388 -4.85 -13.73 -15.41
N ILE A 389 -4.23 -14.61 -14.62
CA ILE A 389 -3.18 -15.52 -15.12
C ILE A 389 -3.78 -16.52 -16.12
N ASN A 390 -4.94 -17.09 -15.82
CA ASN A 390 -5.63 -17.98 -16.74
C ASN A 390 -6.01 -17.28 -18.05
N GLU A 391 -6.52 -16.05 -17.97
CA GLU A 391 -6.91 -15.27 -19.13
C GLU A 391 -5.71 -14.77 -19.95
N THR A 392 -4.61 -14.42 -19.27
CA THR A 392 -3.34 -14.05 -19.91
C THR A 392 -2.74 -15.25 -20.64
N ARG A 393 -2.74 -16.42 -19.99
CA ARG A 393 -2.23 -17.68 -20.56
C ARG A 393 -3.06 -18.10 -21.76
N HIS A 394 -4.38 -17.93 -21.69
CA HIS A 394 -5.32 -18.17 -22.78
C HIS A 394 -5.11 -17.22 -23.97
N ASN A 395 -4.95 -15.91 -23.73
CA ASN A 395 -4.67 -14.95 -24.79
C ASN A 395 -3.28 -15.13 -25.42
N THR A 396 -2.29 -15.56 -24.63
CA THR A 396 -0.94 -15.85 -25.14
C THR A 396 -0.93 -17.15 -25.95
N SER A 397 -1.67 -18.18 -25.53
CA SER A 397 -1.82 -19.42 -26.32
C SER A 397 -2.53 -19.15 -27.64
N LEU A 398 -3.62 -18.37 -27.64
CA LEU A 398 -4.32 -17.96 -28.87
C LEU A 398 -3.45 -17.13 -29.81
N PHE A 399 -2.59 -16.26 -29.27
CA PHE A 399 -1.65 -15.49 -30.09
C PHE A 399 -0.56 -16.38 -30.70
N LEU A 400 -0.04 -17.35 -29.96
CA LEU A 400 0.94 -18.33 -30.47
C LEU A 400 0.32 -19.28 -31.51
N GLU A 401 -0.94 -19.65 -31.35
CA GLU A 401 -1.70 -20.47 -32.31
C GLU A 401 -1.97 -19.73 -33.63
N ASN A 402 -2.15 -18.40 -33.56
CA ASN A 402 -2.36 -17.56 -34.75
C ASN A 402 -1.06 -17.08 -35.42
N VAL A 403 0.07 -17.09 -34.71
CA VAL A 403 1.38 -16.63 -35.24
C VAL A 403 2.27 -17.80 -35.69
N THR A 404 1.97 -19.03 -35.26
CA THR A 404 2.60 -20.22 -35.87
C THR A 404 2.03 -20.41 -37.27
N PRO A 405 2.85 -20.35 -38.34
CA PRO A 405 2.36 -20.67 -39.67
C PRO A 405 1.87 -22.12 -39.62
N ARG A 406 0.65 -22.37 -40.10
CA ARG A 406 0.17 -23.74 -40.36
C ARG A 406 1.22 -24.41 -41.25
N GLY A 407 2.08 -25.20 -40.62
CA GLY A 407 3.07 -26.00 -41.29
C GLY A 407 2.33 -26.90 -42.26
N SER A 408 2.55 -26.63 -43.54
CA SER A 408 2.51 -27.57 -44.66
C SER A 408 2.43 -29.02 -44.18
N GLY A 409 1.22 -29.58 -44.25
CA GLY A 409 1.00 -31.00 -44.11
C GLY A 409 1.51 -31.72 -45.35
N ARG A 410 2.63 -32.40 -45.18
CA ARG A 410 2.99 -33.73 -45.70
C ARG A 410 2.67 -34.10 -47.16
N VAL A 411 3.79 -34.47 -47.82
CA VAL A 411 4.02 -35.46 -48.90
C VAL A 411 3.71 -35.01 -50.31
#